data_AF-A0A4S4D9R7-F1
#
_entry.id   AF-A0A4S4D9R7-F1
#
_cell.length_a   1.000
_cell.length_b   1.000
_cell.length_c   1.000
_cell.angle_alpha   90.00
_cell.angle_beta   90.00
_cell.angle_gamma   90.00
#
_symmetry.space_group_name_H-M   'P 1'
#
loop_
_entity.id
_entity.type
_entity.pdbx_description
1 polymer ?
#
loop_
_entity_poly.entity_id
_entity_poly.type
_entity_poly.pdbx_seq_one_letter_code
_entity_poly.pdbx_strand_id
1 'polypeptide(L)'
;MGRFPHFFSLLPIFSLTVIFLSTTIVPPQPAAALPLSTNSWWIVDETERCVKLSCVNWASHLDVVVAEGLSKQPIDSVSKKIVSMGFNCVRLTWPLFLATNDSLANTTVRQSFRNLV
;
A
#
# COMPACT_ATOMS: atom_id res chain seq x y z
N MET A 1 61.03 -28.12 -14.88
CA MET A 1 60.63 -26.75 -14.49
C MET A 1 59.43 -26.36 -15.37
N GLY A 2 58.25 -26.14 -14.81
CA GLY A 2 57.06 -25.73 -15.57
C GLY A 2 55.77 -26.35 -15.06
N ARG A 3 55.20 -25.78 -13.99
CA ARG A 3 53.90 -26.15 -13.41
C ARG A 3 52.87 -25.19 -13.99
N PHE A 4 51.95 -25.67 -14.82
CA PHE A 4 50.84 -24.87 -15.35
C PHE A 4 49.81 -24.60 -14.24
N PRO A 5 49.35 -23.35 -14.03
CA PRO A 5 48.31 -23.08 -13.04
C PRO A 5 46.94 -23.38 -13.64
N HIS A 6 46.12 -24.12 -12.90
CA HIS A 6 44.70 -24.30 -13.21
C HIS A 6 43.97 -22.96 -13.05
N PHE A 7 43.56 -22.36 -14.17
CA PHE A 7 42.65 -21.22 -14.19
C PHE A 7 41.24 -21.73 -13.83
N PHE A 8 40.88 -21.67 -12.55
CA PHE A 8 39.51 -21.96 -12.11
C PHE A 8 38.58 -20.86 -12.61
N SER A 9 37.72 -21.19 -13.58
CA SER A 9 36.73 -20.27 -14.14
C SER A 9 35.66 -19.94 -13.07
N LEU A 10 35.59 -18.67 -12.67
CA LEU A 10 34.60 -18.14 -11.71
C LEU A 10 33.25 -17.80 -12.34
N LEU A 11 33.11 -17.96 -13.67
CA LEU A 11 31.89 -17.72 -14.44
C LEU A 11 30.63 -18.45 -13.93
N PRO A 12 30.67 -19.74 -13.51
CA PRO A 12 29.46 -20.43 -13.08
C PRO A 12 28.94 -19.93 -11.72
N ILE A 13 29.84 -19.45 -10.86
CA ILE A 13 29.49 -18.92 -9.53
C ILE A 13 28.79 -17.56 -9.66
N PHE A 14 29.30 -16.70 -10.54
CA PHE A 14 28.68 -15.40 -10.83
C PHE A 14 27.30 -15.56 -11.48
N SER A 15 27.13 -16.57 -12.34
CA SER A 15 25.84 -16.88 -12.97
C SER A 15 24.79 -17.37 -11.95
N LEU A 16 25.17 -18.22 -10.99
CA LEU A 16 24.26 -18.68 -9.93
C LEU A 16 23.76 -17.54 -9.04
N THR A 17 24.63 -16.57 -8.71
CA THR A 17 24.26 -15.41 -7.87
C THR A 17 23.27 -14.47 -8.55
N VAL A 18 23.35 -14.32 -9.88
CA VAL A 18 22.42 -13.48 -10.65
C VAL A 18 21.03 -14.12 -10.70
N ILE A 19 20.95 -15.46 -10.86
CA ILE A 19 19.68 -16.19 -10.90
C ILE A 19 18.94 -16.12 -9.55
N PHE A 20 19.67 -16.21 -8.42
CA PHE A 20 19.07 -16.08 -7.08
C PHE A 20 18.60 -14.67 -6.74
N LEU A 21 19.19 -13.63 -7.32
CA LEU A 21 18.79 -12.23 -7.06
C LEU A 21 17.52 -11.83 -7.84
N SER A 22 17.21 -12.52 -8.95
CA SER A 22 16.03 -12.22 -9.77
C SER A 22 14.72 -12.81 -9.25
N THR A 23 14.73 -13.76 -8.30
CA THR A 23 13.52 -14.49 -7.87
C THR A 23 12.72 -13.85 -6.74
N THR A 24 13.16 -12.72 -6.18
CA THR A 24 12.48 -12.09 -5.02
C THR A 24 11.60 -10.88 -5.35
N ILE A 25 11.40 -10.53 -6.62
CA ILE A 25 10.53 -9.41 -7.00
C ILE A 25 9.13 -9.96 -7.29
N VAL A 26 8.33 -10.15 -6.23
CA VAL A 26 6.88 -10.35 -6.38
C VAL A 26 6.27 -8.97 -6.67
N PRO A 27 5.66 -8.75 -7.86
CA PRO A 27 4.96 -7.50 -8.13
C PRO A 27 3.84 -7.33 -7.10
N PRO A 28 3.62 -6.12 -6.56
CA PRO A 28 2.47 -5.87 -5.71
C PRO A 28 1.20 -6.23 -6.50
N GLN A 29 0.47 -7.24 -6.02
CA GLN A 29 -0.82 -7.60 -6.58
C GLN A 29 -1.73 -6.36 -6.48
N PRO A 30 -2.40 -5.96 -7.58
CA PRO A 30 -3.38 -4.89 -7.51
C PRO A 30 -4.41 -5.26 -6.43
N ALA A 31 -4.69 -4.34 -5.51
CA ALA A 31 -5.80 -4.50 -4.59
C ALA A 31 -7.09 -4.44 -5.44
N ALA A 32 -7.56 -5.60 -5.90
CA ALA A 32 -8.85 -5.70 -6.56
C ALA A 32 -9.92 -5.43 -5.49
N ALA A 33 -10.51 -4.24 -5.54
CA ALA A 33 -11.77 -4.01 -4.83
C ALA A 33 -12.83 -4.82 -5.55
N LEU A 34 -13.05 -6.05 -5.08
CA LEU A 34 -14.13 -6.90 -5.52
C LEU A 34 -15.46 -6.16 -5.27
N PRO A 35 -16.37 -6.10 -6.25
CA PRO A 35 -17.64 -5.40 -6.05
C PRO A 35 -18.46 -6.11 -4.97
N LEU A 36 -18.62 -5.46 -3.82
CA LEU A 36 -19.48 -5.94 -2.74
C LEU A 36 -20.94 -5.67 -3.08
N SER A 37 -21.84 -6.56 -2.67
CA SER A 37 -23.28 -6.41 -2.89
C SER A 37 -24.14 -6.78 -1.69
N THR A 38 -25.38 -6.34 -1.82
CA THR A 38 -26.59 -6.65 -1.05
C THR A 38 -27.15 -8.06 -1.18
N ASN A 39 -27.16 -8.94 -0.16
CA ASN A 39 -28.11 -10.07 -0.15
C ASN A 39 -28.89 -10.11 1.16
N SER A 40 -30.12 -9.59 1.12
CA SER A 40 -30.97 -9.38 2.29
C SER A 40 -30.22 -8.58 3.37
N TRP A 41 -29.82 -9.22 4.48
CA TRP A 41 -29.13 -8.57 5.61
C TRP A 41 -27.61 -8.77 5.58
N TRP A 42 -27.08 -9.47 4.57
CA TRP A 42 -25.66 -9.79 4.45
C TRP A 42 -24.99 -8.94 3.36
N ILE A 43 -23.71 -8.63 3.58
CA ILE A 43 -22.82 -8.12 2.55
C ILE A 43 -22.13 -9.33 1.94
N VAL A 44 -22.15 -9.47 0.62
CA VAL A 44 -21.55 -10.60 -0.11
C VAL A 44 -20.53 -10.13 -1.16
N ASP A 45 -19.55 -10.98 -1.45
CA ASP A 45 -18.60 -10.81 -2.56
C ASP A 45 -19.19 -11.32 -3.90
N GLU A 46 -18.43 -11.26 -4.99
CA GLU A 46 -18.86 -11.73 -6.32
C GLU A 46 -19.09 -13.25 -6.39
N THR A 47 -18.62 -14.00 -5.39
CA THR A 47 -18.83 -15.45 -5.25
C THR A 47 -19.98 -15.79 -4.31
N GLU A 48 -20.80 -14.79 -3.94
CA GLU A 48 -21.92 -14.87 -3.00
C GLU A 48 -21.52 -15.23 -1.55
N ARG A 49 -20.23 -15.12 -1.20
CA ARG A 49 -19.78 -15.40 0.17
C ARG A 49 -20.01 -14.20 1.06
N CYS A 50 -20.51 -14.46 2.27
CA CYS A 50 -20.72 -13.42 3.27
C CYS A 50 -19.38 -12.80 3.72
N VAL A 51 -19.28 -11.49 3.65
CA VAL A 51 -18.11 -10.70 4.08
C VAL A 51 -18.47 -9.92 5.33
N LYS A 52 -17.71 -10.14 6.41
CA LYS A 52 -17.79 -9.33 7.63
C LYS A 52 -16.76 -8.20 7.56
N LEU A 53 -17.24 -6.96 7.56
CA LEU A 53 -16.39 -5.77 7.61
C LEU A 53 -15.87 -5.55 9.03
N SER A 54 -14.55 -5.64 9.20
CA SER A 54 -13.81 -5.29 10.40
C SER A 54 -12.96 -4.08 10.06
N CYS A 55 -13.51 -2.87 10.27
CA CYS A 55 -12.90 -1.64 9.79
C CYS A 55 -12.21 -0.83 10.89
N VAL A 56 -11.16 -0.10 10.50
CA VAL A 56 -10.66 1.06 11.26
C VAL A 56 -11.25 2.35 10.71
N ASN A 57 -11.33 3.38 11.53
CA ASN A 57 -11.60 4.74 11.07
C ASN A 57 -10.28 5.49 10.90
N TRP A 58 -9.97 5.96 9.69
CA TRP A 58 -8.80 6.79 9.42
C TRP A 58 -9.25 8.22 9.14
N ALA A 59 -8.94 9.13 10.06
CA ALA A 59 -9.35 10.52 9.95
C ALA A 59 -8.60 11.23 8.82
N SER A 60 -9.33 11.92 7.95
CA SER A 60 -8.82 12.79 6.88
C SER A 60 -9.71 14.03 6.68
N HIS A 61 -10.63 14.31 7.61
CA HIS A 61 -11.60 15.41 7.54
C HIS A 61 -11.07 16.75 8.09
N LEU A 62 -9.78 16.81 8.43
CA LEU A 62 -9.15 18.00 8.98
C LEU A 62 -8.69 18.95 7.87
N ASP A 63 -8.31 20.18 8.23
CA ASP A 63 -7.92 21.26 7.31
C ASP A 63 -6.78 20.89 6.35
N VAL A 64 -5.97 19.91 6.74
CA VAL A 64 -4.86 19.38 5.93
C VAL A 64 -5.34 18.55 4.73
N VAL A 65 -6.62 18.15 4.69
CA VAL A 65 -7.24 17.35 3.61
C VAL A 65 -6.52 16.05 3.26
N VAL A 66 -5.67 15.56 4.15
CA VAL A 66 -4.88 14.34 4.01
C VAL A 66 -5.06 13.52 5.28
N ALA A 67 -4.98 12.19 5.14
CA ALA A 67 -5.17 11.30 6.26
C ALA A 67 -4.11 11.49 7.36
N GLU A 68 -4.56 11.44 8.60
CA GLU A 68 -3.75 11.68 9.78
C GLU A 68 -2.55 10.73 9.85
N GLY A 69 -1.42 11.24 10.36
CA GLY A 69 -0.18 10.48 10.49
C GLY A 69 0.63 10.31 9.20
N LEU A 70 0.11 10.68 8.02
CA LEU A 70 0.87 10.61 6.76
C LEU A 70 2.05 11.61 6.69
N SER A 71 2.09 12.60 7.59
CA SER A 71 3.27 13.45 7.80
C SER A 71 4.41 12.75 8.56
N LYS A 72 4.15 11.59 9.16
CA LYS A 72 5.09 10.83 9.99
C LYS A 72 5.45 9.46 9.43
N GLN A 73 4.50 8.78 8.78
CA GLN A 73 4.72 7.46 8.19
C GLN A 73 4.14 7.37 6.77
N PRO A 74 4.81 6.65 5.85
CA PRO A 74 4.26 6.44 4.52
C PRO A 74 2.99 5.58 4.56
N ILE A 75 2.11 5.78 3.58
CA ILE A 75 0.84 5.07 3.46
C ILE A 75 1.00 3.55 3.51
N ASP A 76 2.07 3.02 2.91
CA ASP A 76 2.39 1.58 2.89
C ASP A 76 2.66 1.01 4.30
N SER A 77 3.34 1.77 5.16
CA SER A 77 3.59 1.36 6.55
C SER A 77 2.28 1.29 7.34
N VAL A 78 1.43 2.31 7.17
CA VAL A 78 0.15 2.39 7.86
C VAL A 78 -0.82 1.30 7.37
N SER A 79 -0.93 1.08 6.07
CA SER A 79 -1.82 0.06 5.50
C SER A 79 -1.39 -1.35 5.91
N LYS A 80 -0.09 -1.66 5.87
CA LYS A 80 0.45 -2.93 6.40
C LYS A 80 0.16 -3.09 7.88
N LYS A 81 0.25 -2.02 8.67
CA LYS A 81 -0.09 -2.07 10.10
C LYS A 81 -1.57 -2.40 10.31
N ILE A 82 -2.47 -1.75 9.57
CA ILE A 82 -3.93 -2.02 9.63
C ILE A 82 -4.22 -3.50 9.32
N VAL A 83 -3.64 -4.04 8.25
CA VAL A 83 -3.78 -5.45 7.88
C VAL A 83 -3.20 -6.37 8.96
N SER A 84 -2.02 -6.04 9.52
CA SER A 84 -1.39 -6.84 10.58
C SER A 84 -2.20 -6.90 11.88
N MET A 85 -3.08 -5.93 12.11
CA MET A 85 -4.02 -5.90 13.23
C MET A 85 -5.32 -6.68 12.96
N GLY A 86 -5.49 -7.22 11.75
CA GLY A 86 -6.66 -8.02 11.37
C GLY A 86 -7.85 -7.23 10.81
N PHE A 87 -7.66 -5.96 10.46
CA PHE A 87 -8.71 -5.17 9.80
C PHE A 87 -8.68 -5.38 8.29
N ASN A 88 -9.87 -5.44 7.67
CA ASN A 88 -10.04 -5.67 6.23
C ASN A 88 -10.65 -4.46 5.49
N CYS A 89 -10.93 -3.36 6.20
CA CYS A 89 -11.46 -2.14 5.60
C CYS A 89 -11.04 -0.88 6.38
N VAL A 90 -11.11 0.26 5.70
CA VAL A 90 -10.86 1.58 6.26
C VAL A 90 -12.07 2.46 5.98
N ARG A 91 -12.67 3.01 7.02
CA ARG A 91 -13.60 4.13 6.91
C ARG A 91 -12.79 5.41 6.82
N LEU A 92 -12.70 5.98 5.63
CA LEU A 92 -11.98 7.21 5.35
C LEU A 92 -12.94 8.40 5.37
N THR A 93 -12.76 9.33 6.31
CA THR A 93 -13.57 10.55 6.41
C THR A 93 -12.94 11.68 5.59
N TRP A 94 -13.71 12.50 4.89
CA TRP A 94 -13.19 13.64 4.13
C TRP A 94 -14.00 14.92 4.45
N PRO A 95 -13.40 16.11 4.32
CA PRO A 95 -14.08 17.36 4.60
C PRO A 95 -14.83 17.87 3.38
N LEU A 96 -16.00 18.49 3.57
CA LEU A 96 -16.81 19.04 2.46
C LEU A 96 -16.01 19.98 1.55
N PHE A 97 -15.16 20.82 2.14
CA PHE A 97 -14.36 21.79 1.39
C PHE A 97 -13.37 21.15 0.42
N LEU A 98 -12.99 19.87 0.60
CA LEU A 98 -12.21 19.14 -0.41
C LEU A 98 -12.94 19.07 -1.77
N ALA A 99 -14.27 18.99 -1.76
CA ALA A 99 -15.09 18.93 -2.97
C ALA A 99 -15.64 20.30 -3.40
N THR A 100 -15.72 21.27 -2.50
CA THR A 100 -16.36 22.57 -2.81
C THR A 100 -15.40 23.74 -2.93
N ASN A 101 -14.13 23.60 -2.54
CA ASN A 101 -13.12 24.66 -2.64
C ASN A 101 -12.10 24.31 -3.72
N ASP A 102 -12.29 24.87 -4.92
CA ASP A 102 -11.42 24.65 -6.07
C ASP A 102 -9.95 25.01 -5.82
N SER A 103 -9.67 25.90 -4.86
CA SER A 103 -8.29 26.24 -4.51
C SER A 103 -7.49 25.05 -3.98
N LEU A 104 -8.16 24.02 -3.44
CA LEU A 104 -7.49 22.82 -2.94
C LEU A 104 -7.07 21.87 -4.06
N ALA A 105 -7.67 21.97 -5.25
CA ALA A 105 -7.29 21.13 -6.39
C ALA A 105 -5.83 21.34 -6.82
N ASN A 106 -5.27 22.53 -6.57
CA ASN A 106 -3.87 22.86 -6.86
C ASN A 106 -2.93 22.67 -5.65
N THR A 107 -3.44 22.18 -4.52
CA THR A 107 -2.64 21.97 -3.31
C THR A 107 -2.00 20.59 -3.35
N THR A 108 -0.67 20.54 -3.25
CA THR A 108 0.07 19.28 -3.14
C THR A 108 0.01 18.73 -1.71
N VAL A 109 0.12 17.41 -1.55
CA VAL A 109 0.24 16.75 -0.23
C VAL A 109 1.36 17.36 0.63
N ARG A 110 2.48 17.74 0.00
CA ARG A 110 3.60 18.40 0.68
C ARG A 110 3.23 19.79 1.22
N GLN A 111 2.43 20.56 0.49
CA GLN A 111 1.93 21.86 0.97
C GLN A 111 0.95 21.67 2.12
N SER A 112 0.04 20.70 2.04
CA SER A 112 -0.88 20.37 3.13
C SER A 112 -0.15 20.14 4.45
N PHE A 113 0.95 19.35 4.46
CA PHE A 113 1.69 19.08 5.69
C PHE A 113 2.45 20.26 6.28
N ARG A 114 2.71 21.34 5.52
CA ARG A 114 3.36 22.54 6.07
C ARG A 114 2.45 23.28 7.05
N ASN A 115 1.14 23.09 6.95
CA ASN A 115 0.14 23.72 7.80
C ASN A 115 -0.04 23.00 9.16
N LEU A 116 0.73 21.92 9.41
CA LEU A 116 0.71 21.16 10.67
C LEU A 116 1.74 21.66 11.71
N VAL A 117 2.54 22.67 11.37
CA VAL A 117 3.65 23.20 12.21
C VAL A 117 3.25 24.51 12.86
#